data_AF-A0AAP0JG62-F1
#
_entry.id   AF-A0AAP0JG62-F1
#
_cell.length_a   1.000
_cell.length_b   1.000
_cell.length_c   1.000
_cell.angle_alpha   90.00
_cell.angle_beta   90.00
_cell.angle_gamma   90.00
#
_symmetry.space_group_name_H-M   'P 1'
#
loop_
_entity.id
_entity.type
_entity.pdbx_description
1 polymer ?
#
loop_
_entity_poly.entity_id
_entity_poly.type
_entity_poly.pdbx_seq_one_letter_code
_entity_poly.pdbx_strand_id
1 'polypeptide(L)'
;MRCGLFVPVFILILVQVELYGFGDCQPPKVVKIAALFTFDSVIGRSAKTAIEAAIYDVNNDPRILEGIRLNLIMKDLNCSAFTGAIEAVFQVIEEEVVAIIGPQPSSIARMVSFIANGLQVPLVSFAATDPTLSSLEYSYFLRTR
;
A
#
# COMPACT_ATOMS: atom_id res chain seq x y z
N MET A 1 -51.74 32.57 -5.20
CA MET A 1 -51.18 31.62 -6.19
C MET A 1 -49.76 32.07 -6.56
N ARG A 2 -48.75 31.63 -5.82
CA ARG A 2 -47.32 31.86 -6.13
C ARG A 2 -46.61 30.51 -6.01
N CYS A 3 -46.86 29.63 -6.98
CA CYS A 3 -46.25 28.30 -7.08
C CYS A 3 -45.72 28.16 -8.50
N GLY A 4 -44.54 28.71 -8.77
CA GLY A 4 -43.96 28.73 -10.11
C GLY A 4 -42.48 29.10 -10.17
N LEU A 5 -41.96 29.76 -9.13
CA LEU A 5 -40.54 30.15 -9.08
C LEU A 5 -39.63 29.10 -8.41
N PHE A 6 -40.19 28.12 -7.69
CA PHE A 6 -39.42 27.12 -6.95
C PHE A 6 -38.91 25.96 -7.83
N VAL A 7 -39.67 25.58 -8.86
CA VAL A 7 -39.33 24.52 -9.81
C VAL A 7 -38.10 24.84 -10.67
N PRO A 8 -37.93 26.06 -11.25
CA PRO A 8 -36.77 26.34 -12.09
C PRO A 8 -35.45 26.44 -11.30
N VAL A 9 -35.50 26.89 -10.04
CA VAL A 9 -34.31 27.00 -9.18
C VAL A 9 -33.80 25.62 -8.77
N PHE A 10 -34.70 24.67 -8.50
CA PHE A 10 -34.32 23.31 -8.13
C PHE A 10 -33.65 22.56 -9.29
N ILE A 11 -34.12 22.78 -10.52
CA ILE A 11 -33.51 22.21 -11.74
C ILE A 11 -32.12 22.82 -11.98
N LEU A 12 -31.95 24.14 -11.79
CA LEU A 12 -30.64 24.79 -11.89
C LEU A 12 -29.63 24.23 -10.88
N ILE A 13 -30.06 23.96 -9.65
CA ILE A 13 -29.20 23.37 -8.61
C ILE A 13 -28.80 21.93 -8.98
N LEU A 14 -29.73 21.11 -9.50
CA LEU A 14 -29.43 19.74 -9.95
C LEU A 14 -28.44 19.72 -11.13
N VAL A 15 -28.59 20.64 -12.09
CA VAL A 15 -27.68 20.79 -13.23
C VAL A 15 -26.27 21.22 -12.77
N GLN A 16 -26.16 22.05 -11.72
CA GLN A 16 -24.85 22.37 -11.13
C GLN A 16 -24.23 21.17 -10.40
N VAL A 17 -25.02 20.33 -9.74
CA VAL A 17 -24.51 19.11 -9.06
C VAL A 17 -24.00 18.07 -10.07
N GLU A 18 -24.64 17.91 -11.24
CA GLU A 18 -24.15 17.04 -12.32
C GLU A 18 -22.87 17.57 -12.99
N LEU A 19 -22.72 18.90 -13.10
CA LEU A 19 -21.53 19.52 -13.70
C LEU A 19 -20.32 19.61 -12.76
N TYR A 20 -20.52 19.59 -11.44
CA TYR A 20 -19.43 19.54 -10.45
C TYR A 20 -18.97 18.10 -10.11
N GLY A 21 -19.59 17.09 -10.71
CA GLY A 21 -19.48 15.68 -10.29
C GLY A 21 -18.42 14.81 -10.97
N PHE A 22 -17.54 15.34 -11.82
CA PHE A 22 -16.40 14.59 -12.37
C PHE A 22 -15.13 15.44 -12.28
N GLY A 23 -14.55 15.50 -11.08
CA GLY A 23 -13.11 15.72 -11.00
C GLY A 23 -12.44 14.55 -11.71
N ASP A 24 -11.66 14.81 -12.76
CA ASP A 24 -10.92 13.77 -13.49
C ASP A 24 -10.20 12.87 -12.48
N CYS A 25 -10.67 11.63 -12.34
CA CYS A 25 -10.01 10.61 -11.55
C CYS A 25 -8.80 10.11 -12.36
N GLN A 26 -7.78 10.95 -12.48
CA GLN A 26 -6.53 10.54 -13.09
C GLN A 26 -5.77 9.66 -12.09
N PRO A 27 -5.32 8.46 -12.50
CA PRO A 27 -4.50 7.64 -11.63
C PRO A 27 -3.21 8.39 -11.26
N PRO A 28 -2.69 8.18 -10.05
CA PRO A 28 -1.47 8.84 -9.63
C PRO A 28 -0.30 8.44 -10.54
N LYS A 29 0.51 9.42 -10.96
CA LYS A 29 1.70 9.17 -11.79
C LYS A 29 2.78 8.36 -11.08
N VAL A 30 2.80 8.40 -9.75
CA VAL A 30 3.77 7.69 -8.92
C VAL A 30 3.04 7.00 -7.78
N VAL A 31 3.33 5.72 -7.58
CA VAL A 31 2.79 4.91 -6.48
C VAL A 31 3.96 4.43 -5.64
N LYS A 32 3.93 4.70 -4.34
CA LYS A 32 5.01 4.32 -3.41
C LYS A 32 4.71 2.97 -2.75
N ILE A 33 5.71 2.11 -2.68
CA ILE A 33 5.64 0.80 -2.01
C ILE A 33 6.83 0.70 -1.06
N ALA A 34 6.60 0.21 0.15
CA ALA A 34 7.69 -0.03 1.11
C ALA A 34 8.17 -1.48 1.05
N ALA A 35 9.48 -1.68 1.22
CA ALA A 35 10.09 -2.97 1.49
C ALA A 35 10.75 -2.92 2.88
N LEU A 36 10.14 -3.64 3.83
CA LEU A 36 10.51 -3.65 5.24
C LEU A 36 10.99 -5.04 5.64
N PHE A 37 12.30 -5.27 5.63
CA PHE A 37 12.90 -6.52 6.12
C PHE A 37 14.39 -6.35 6.43
N THR A 38 15.00 -7.35 7.05
CA THR A 38 16.44 -7.32 7.38
C THR A 38 17.27 -7.60 6.12
N PHE A 39 18.07 -6.63 5.68
CA PHE A 39 18.89 -6.80 4.47
C PHE A 39 20.11 -7.66 4.73
N ASP A 40 20.70 -7.58 5.92
CA ASP A 40 21.90 -8.33 6.26
C ASP A 40 21.61 -9.77 6.71
N SER A 41 21.01 -10.55 5.81
CA SER A 41 20.86 -11.99 5.96
C SER A 41 20.98 -12.69 4.61
N VAL A 42 21.20 -14.00 4.59
CA VAL A 42 21.31 -14.77 3.32
C VAL A 42 20.05 -14.58 2.46
N ILE A 43 18.88 -14.67 3.11
CA ILE A 43 17.58 -14.50 2.44
C ILE A 43 17.36 -13.02 2.10
N GLY A 44 17.64 -12.10 3.04
CA GLY A 44 17.46 -10.66 2.85
C GLY A 44 18.29 -10.07 1.71
N ARG A 45 19.58 -10.43 1.60
CA ARG A 45 20.45 -9.96 0.51
C ARG A 45 19.91 -10.40 -0.86
N SER A 46 19.47 -11.66 -0.94
CA SER A 46 18.88 -12.22 -2.15
C SER A 46 17.53 -11.56 -2.49
N ALA A 47 16.66 -11.40 -1.49
CA ALA A 47 15.34 -10.78 -1.63
C ALA A 47 15.44 -9.31 -2.03
N LYS A 48 16.41 -8.56 -1.48
CA LYS A 48 16.65 -7.16 -1.84
C LYS A 48 16.91 -7.00 -3.33
N THR A 49 17.88 -7.72 -3.87
CA THR A 49 18.20 -7.66 -5.30
C THR A 49 17.04 -8.14 -6.16
N ALA A 50 16.31 -9.16 -5.72
CA ALA A 50 15.14 -9.66 -6.45
C ALA A 50 14.00 -8.62 -6.53
N ILE A 51 13.72 -7.93 -5.43
CA ILE A 51 12.67 -6.88 -5.39
C ILE A 51 13.09 -5.67 -6.22
N GLU A 52 14.35 -5.23 -6.12
CA GLU A 52 14.87 -4.13 -6.95
C GLU A 52 14.75 -4.45 -8.45
N ALA A 53 15.11 -5.67 -8.85
CA ALA A 53 14.97 -6.13 -10.23
C ALA A 53 13.49 -6.20 -10.67
N ALA A 54 12.60 -6.73 -9.82
CA ALA A 54 11.18 -6.79 -10.14
C ALA A 54 10.55 -5.40 -10.34
N ILE A 55 10.92 -4.42 -9.51
CA ILE A 55 10.45 -3.03 -9.66
C ILE A 55 11.03 -2.39 -10.93
N TYR A 56 12.28 -2.69 -11.26
CA TYR A 56 12.87 -2.24 -12.52
C TYR A 56 12.11 -2.80 -13.73
N ASP A 57 11.85 -4.11 -13.75
CA ASP A 57 11.13 -4.76 -14.86
C ASP A 57 9.72 -4.22 -15.01
N VAL A 58 8.97 -4.06 -13.91
CA VAL A 58 7.60 -3.52 -13.93
C VAL A 58 7.56 -2.09 -14.45
N ASN A 59 8.50 -1.24 -14.01
CA ASN A 59 8.55 0.16 -14.44
C ASN A 59 8.99 0.33 -15.90
N ASN A 60 9.70 -0.65 -16.48
CA ASN A 60 10.17 -0.59 -17.86
C ASN A 60 9.23 -1.26 -18.86
N ASP A 61 8.25 -2.04 -18.41
CA ASP A 61 7.24 -2.63 -19.28
C ASP A 61 5.97 -1.75 -19.33
N PRO A 62 5.73 -1.01 -20.44
CA PRO A 62 4.57 -0.13 -20.55
C PRO A 62 3.24 -0.88 -20.56
N ARG A 63 3.24 -2.22 -20.65
CA ARG A 63 2.03 -3.06 -20.68
C ARG A 63 1.50 -3.38 -19.28
N ILE A 64 2.29 -3.18 -18.22
CA ILE A 64 1.92 -3.58 -16.85
C ILE A 64 1.25 -2.41 -16.11
N LEU A 65 1.89 -1.25 -16.07
CA LEU A 65 1.42 -0.05 -15.37
C LEU A 65 1.52 1.18 -16.30
N GLU A 66 0.58 1.32 -17.22
CA GLU A 66 0.60 2.41 -18.20
C GLU A 66 0.52 3.78 -17.51
N GLY A 67 1.57 4.60 -17.68
CA GLY A 67 1.64 5.95 -17.13
C GLY A 67 1.86 6.04 -15.61
N ILE A 68 2.04 4.92 -14.91
CA ILE A 68 2.27 4.86 -13.46
C ILE A 68 3.66 4.31 -13.18
N ARG A 69 4.42 5.01 -12.34
CA ARG A 69 5.74 4.55 -11.87
C ARG A 69 5.68 4.07 -10.43
N LEU A 70 6.15 2.86 -10.18
CA LEU A 70 6.38 2.35 -8.83
C LEU A 70 7.66 2.95 -8.25
N ASN A 71 7.56 3.53 -7.06
CA ASN A 71 8.69 4.01 -6.27
C ASN A 71 8.89 3.09 -5.06
N LEU A 72 10.00 2.36 -5.03
CA LEU A 72 10.34 1.45 -3.95
C LEU A 72 11.09 2.19 -2.84
N ILE A 73 10.58 2.12 -1.62
CA ILE A 73 11.25 2.62 -0.41
C ILE A 73 11.73 1.44 0.41
N MET A 74 13.04 1.30 0.58
CA MET A 74 13.63 0.17 1.33
C MET A 74 14.09 0.61 2.71
N LYS A 75 13.69 -0.12 3.76
CA LYS A 75 14.16 0.10 5.14
C LYS A 75 14.59 -1.21 5.80
N ASP A 76 15.78 -1.15 6.41
CA ASP A 76 16.34 -2.28 7.14
C ASP A 76 15.72 -2.35 8.55
N LEU A 77 15.17 -3.50 8.90
CA LEU A 77 14.58 -3.72 10.23
C LEU A 77 15.58 -4.20 11.27
N ASN A 78 16.81 -4.56 10.87
CA ASN A 78 17.86 -5.10 11.75
C ASN A 78 17.36 -6.24 12.66
N CYS A 79 16.47 -7.09 12.14
CA CYS A 79 15.83 -8.19 12.84
C CYS A 79 15.05 -7.79 14.12
N SER A 80 14.64 -6.53 14.23
CA SER A 80 13.91 -5.99 15.39
C SER A 80 12.43 -5.79 15.08
N ALA A 81 11.56 -6.40 15.89
CA ALA A 81 10.11 -6.18 15.79
C ALA A 81 9.72 -4.74 16.14
N PHE A 82 10.47 -4.09 17.03
CA PHE A 82 10.25 -2.70 17.42
C PHE A 82 10.55 -1.74 16.26
N THR A 83 11.69 -1.92 15.59
CA THR A 83 12.04 -1.16 14.39
C THR A 83 11.03 -1.43 13.27
N GLY A 84 10.63 -2.69 13.10
CA GLY A 84 9.55 -3.08 12.19
C GLY A 84 8.26 -2.32 12.42
N ALA A 85 7.83 -2.18 13.69
CA ALA A 85 6.63 -1.44 14.04
C ALA A 85 6.73 0.05 13.71
N ILE A 86 7.84 0.69 14.08
CA ILE A 86 8.06 2.12 13.83
C ILE A 86 8.08 2.40 12.32
N GLU A 87 8.87 1.64 11.57
CA GLU A 87 8.98 1.83 10.12
C GLU A 87 7.64 1.55 9.44
N ALA A 88 6.88 0.54 9.86
CA ALA A 88 5.55 0.28 9.28
C ALA A 88 4.61 1.48 9.41
N VAL A 89 4.54 2.09 10.59
CA VAL A 89 3.71 3.29 10.80
C VAL A 89 4.27 4.47 9.99
N PHE A 90 5.58 4.70 10.06
CA PHE A 90 6.21 5.83 9.37
C PHE A 90 6.06 5.75 7.86
N GLN A 91 6.28 4.57 7.26
CA GLN A 91 6.13 4.39 5.82
C GLN A 91 4.67 4.60 5.36
N VAL A 92 3.69 4.18 6.16
CA VAL A 92 2.28 4.33 5.77
C VAL A 92 1.79 5.77 5.94
N ILE A 93 2.13 6.42 7.05
CA ILE A 93 1.59 7.74 7.39
C ILE A 93 2.38 8.87 6.72
N GLU A 94 3.71 8.83 6.82
CA GLU A 94 4.56 9.92 6.31
C GLU A 94 4.87 9.73 4.83
N GLU A 95 5.22 8.51 4.44
CA GLU A 95 5.59 8.23 3.05
C GLU A 95 4.38 7.88 2.18
N GLU A 96 3.19 7.68 2.75
CA GLU A 96 1.96 7.35 2.03
C GLU A 96 2.10 6.12 1.12
N VAL A 97 2.80 5.08 1.60
CA VAL A 97 2.93 3.84 0.83
C VAL A 97 1.61 3.09 0.75
N VAL A 98 1.32 2.54 -0.44
CA VAL A 98 0.06 1.81 -0.68
C VAL A 98 0.14 0.33 -0.35
N ALA A 99 1.36 -0.20 -0.14
CA ALA A 99 1.61 -1.59 0.18
C ALA A 99 2.99 -1.74 0.84
N ILE A 100 3.13 -2.81 1.63
CA ILE A 100 4.39 -3.19 2.28
C ILE A 100 4.80 -4.59 1.84
N ILE A 101 6.05 -4.76 1.44
CA ILE A 101 6.70 -6.04 1.13
C ILE A 101 7.58 -6.45 2.31
N GLY A 102 7.45 -7.70 2.75
CA GLY A 102 8.08 -8.22 3.96
C GLY A 102 7.12 -8.22 5.15
N PRO A 103 7.61 -8.40 6.39
CA PRO A 103 8.99 -8.79 6.74
C PRO A 103 9.22 -10.30 6.63
N GLN A 104 10.48 -10.73 6.77
CA GLN A 104 10.87 -12.13 6.67
C GLN A 104 10.55 -12.96 7.94
N PRO A 105 10.93 -12.54 9.17
CA PRO A 105 10.68 -13.35 10.36
C PRO A 105 9.23 -13.25 10.81
N SER A 106 8.62 -14.39 11.16
CA SER A 106 7.25 -14.49 11.69
C SER A 106 6.95 -13.57 12.88
N SER A 107 7.93 -13.39 13.77
CA SER A 107 7.79 -12.52 14.95
C SER A 107 7.60 -11.05 14.58
N ILE A 108 8.37 -10.57 13.60
CA ILE A 108 8.26 -9.19 13.09
C ILE A 108 7.01 -9.07 12.22
N ALA A 109 6.71 -10.09 11.41
CA ALA A 109 5.51 -10.11 10.56
C ALA A 109 4.23 -9.97 11.39
N ARG A 110 4.13 -10.66 12.53
CA ARG A 110 2.99 -10.49 13.45
C ARG A 110 2.81 -9.04 13.90
N MET A 111 3.89 -8.41 14.35
CA MET A 111 3.86 -7.02 14.82
C MET A 111 3.44 -6.05 13.71
N VAL A 112 4.06 -6.18 12.53
CA VAL A 112 3.79 -5.30 11.39
C VAL A 112 2.38 -5.57 10.83
N SER A 113 1.91 -6.82 10.82
CA SER A 113 0.56 -7.17 10.35
C SER A 113 -0.53 -6.56 11.22
N PHE A 114 -0.33 -6.50 12.54
CA PHE A 114 -1.28 -5.84 13.43
C PHE A 114 -1.47 -4.37 13.06
N ILE A 115 -0.37 -3.67 12.79
CA ILE A 115 -0.36 -2.25 12.38
C ILE A 115 -0.97 -2.11 10.98
N ALA A 116 -0.52 -2.91 10.02
CA ALA A 116 -0.97 -2.90 8.63
C ALA A 116 -2.49 -3.15 8.53
N ASN A 117 -3.02 -4.06 9.35
CA ASN A 117 -4.46 -4.31 9.44
C ASN A 117 -5.22 -3.11 10.00
N GLY A 118 -4.69 -2.45 11.04
CA GLY A 118 -5.28 -1.23 11.60
C GLY A 118 -5.26 -0.04 10.63
N LEU A 119 -4.21 0.08 9.83
CA LEU A 119 -4.06 1.13 8.81
C LEU A 119 -4.66 0.74 7.45
N GLN A 120 -5.19 -0.48 7.32
CA GLN A 120 -5.77 -1.02 6.08
C GLN A 120 -4.79 -0.99 4.89
N VAL A 121 -3.50 -1.23 5.15
CA VAL A 121 -2.47 -1.33 4.12
C VAL A 121 -2.08 -2.78 3.92
N PRO A 122 -2.10 -3.31 2.68
CA PRO A 122 -1.71 -4.69 2.42
C PRO A 122 -0.23 -4.91 2.73
N LEU A 123 0.04 -6.00 3.45
CA LEU A 123 1.36 -6.47 3.84
C LEU A 123 1.61 -7.83 3.20
N VAL A 124 2.59 -7.93 2.30
CA VAL A 124 2.93 -9.16 1.58
C VAL A 124 4.28 -9.70 2.07
N SER A 125 4.25 -10.75 2.91
CA SER A 125 5.47 -11.43 3.34
C SER A 125 5.88 -12.53 2.37
N PHE A 126 7.16 -12.59 2.03
CA PHE A 126 7.73 -13.65 1.19
C PHE A 126 8.26 -14.86 1.98
N ALA A 127 8.25 -14.81 3.32
CA ALA A 127 8.92 -15.83 4.14
C ALA A 127 8.29 -16.13 5.51
N ALA A 128 7.34 -15.34 6.01
CA ALA A 128 6.73 -15.61 7.32
C ALA A 128 5.79 -16.83 7.26
N THR A 129 6.10 -17.86 8.06
CA THR A 129 5.40 -19.16 8.06
C THR A 129 4.55 -19.39 9.30
N ASP A 130 4.30 -18.36 10.11
CA ASP A 130 3.47 -18.50 11.30
C ASP A 130 2.02 -18.83 10.92
N PRO A 131 1.42 -19.92 11.44
CA PRO A 131 0.02 -20.21 11.15
C PRO A 131 -0.94 -19.18 11.75
N THR A 132 -0.56 -18.46 12.82
CA THR A 132 -1.45 -17.47 13.44
C THR A 132 -1.71 -16.27 12.54
N LEU A 133 -0.81 -16.01 11.58
CA LEU A 133 -0.94 -14.92 10.61
C LEU A 133 -2.03 -15.18 9.55
N SER A 134 -2.63 -16.37 9.54
CA SER A 134 -3.77 -16.69 8.67
C SER A 134 -5.12 -16.46 9.35
N SER A 135 -5.15 -15.90 10.56
CA SER A 135 -6.39 -15.55 11.24
C SER A 135 -7.05 -14.30 10.63
N LEU A 136 -8.35 -14.14 10.84
CA LEU A 136 -9.11 -12.96 10.41
C LEU A 136 -8.61 -11.65 11.04
N GLU A 137 -7.87 -11.73 12.15
CA GLU A 137 -7.24 -10.57 12.80
C GLU A 137 -6.17 -9.90 11.92
N TYR A 138 -5.66 -10.62 10.91
CA TYR A 138 -4.65 -10.14 9.97
C TYR A 138 -5.19 -10.15 8.53
N SER A 139 -6.36 -9.55 8.31
CA SER A 139 -7.05 -9.56 7.01
C SER A 139 -6.26 -8.86 5.88
N TYR A 140 -5.31 -7.99 6.21
CA TYR A 140 -4.41 -7.33 5.26
C TYR A 140 -3.05 -8.03 5.10
N PHE A 141 -2.85 -9.17 5.76
CA PHE A 141 -1.63 -9.97 5.62
C PHE A 141 -1.79 -11.00 4.50
N LEU A 142 -0.83 -10.97 3.57
CA LEU A 142 -0.69 -11.93 2.48
C LEU A 142 0.69 -12.56 2.58
N ARG A 143 0.81 -13.80 2.10
CA ARG A 143 2.12 -14.45 1.97
C ARG A 143 2.23 -15.28 0.70
N THR A 144 3.45 -15.39 0.20
CA THR A 144 3.77 -16.17 -1.02
C THR A 144 4.37 -17.53 -0.71
N ARG A 145 4.43 -17.93 0.57
CA ARG A 145 4.99 -19.21 1.04
C ARG A 145 4.11 -19.86 2.11
#